data_AF-A0AAD5QR91-F1
#
_entry.id   AF-A0AAD5QR91-F1
#
_cell.length_a   1.000
_cell.length_b   1.000
_cell.length_c   1.000
_cell.angle_alpha   90.00
_cell.angle_beta   90.00
_cell.angle_gamma   90.00
#
_symmetry.space_group_name_H-M   'P 1'
#
loop_
_entity.id
_entity.type
_entity.pdbx_description
1 polymer ?
#
loop_
_entity_poly.entity_id
_entity_poly.type
_entity_poly.pdbx_seq_one_letter_code
_entity_poly.pdbx_strand_id
1 'polypeptide(L)'
;MKSHFKGEILDTSKAKLWKWADDSVQKVIRREITYVTPRHQRKGIAAYLLHLGLNFQDLKKQGFHGITSEASSLANQNLLEKHGYVCIGKSDYNLQMHDGNQGVKVYFKDLRG
;
A
#
# COMPACT_ATOMS: atom_id res chain seq x y z
N MET A 1 2.49 21.74 23.24
CA MET A 1 2.69 21.18 21.89
C MET A 1 1.96 19.85 21.85
N LYS A 2 0.77 19.78 21.24
CA LYS A 2 -0.11 18.60 21.31
C LYS A 2 0.37 17.52 20.33
N SER A 3 0.64 16.33 20.84
CA SER A 3 1.01 15.15 20.08
C SER A 3 -0.22 14.59 19.33
N HIS A 4 -0.44 15.00 18.08
CA HIS A 4 -1.46 14.43 17.19
C HIS A 4 -0.90 13.70 15.96
N PHE A 5 0.42 13.52 15.90
CA PHE A 5 1.17 13.12 14.71
C PHE A 5 0.78 11.76 14.08
N LYS A 6 0.23 10.79 14.82
CA LYS A 6 -0.03 9.43 14.29
C LYS A 6 -1.34 9.28 13.50
N GLY A 7 -2.41 9.92 13.95
CA GLY A 7 -3.71 9.86 13.25
C GLY A 7 -3.68 10.58 11.90
N GLU A 8 -3.04 11.76 11.90
CA GLU A 8 -2.89 12.61 10.72
C GLU A 8 -2.14 11.91 9.58
N ILE A 9 -1.15 11.07 9.89
CA ILE A 9 -0.36 10.32 8.89
C ILE A 9 -1.22 9.33 8.10
N LEU A 10 -2.06 8.57 8.80
CA LEU A 10 -2.92 7.57 8.17
C LEU A 10 -4.01 8.27 7.36
N ASP A 11 -4.62 9.33 7.90
CA ASP A 11 -5.65 10.07 7.19
C ASP A 11 -5.11 10.79 5.95
N THR A 12 -3.90 11.32 6.03
CA THR A 12 -3.20 11.90 4.88
C THR A 12 -2.93 10.84 3.81
N SER A 13 -2.49 9.64 4.20
CA SER A 13 -2.27 8.53 3.26
C SER A 13 -3.57 8.11 2.55
N LYS A 14 -4.68 8.00 3.30
CA LYS A 14 -6.00 7.70 2.73
C LYS A 14 -6.46 8.78 1.75
N ALA A 15 -6.26 10.04 2.08
CA ALA A 15 -6.63 11.16 1.21
C ALA A 15 -5.81 11.19 -0.08
N LYS A 16 -4.54 10.77 -0.06
CA LYS A 16 -3.69 10.72 -1.27
C LYS A 16 -4.28 9.80 -2.36
N LEU A 17 -4.90 8.68 -1.99
CA LEU A 17 -5.60 7.82 -2.95
C LEU A 17 -6.72 8.59 -3.66
N TRP A 18 -7.65 9.16 -2.91
CA TRP A 18 -8.85 9.77 -3.47
C TRP A 18 -8.59 11.10 -4.19
N LYS A 19 -7.46 11.76 -3.89
CA LYS A 19 -6.97 12.91 -4.66
C LYS A 19 -6.34 12.52 -6.00
N TRP A 20 -5.75 11.32 -6.07
CA TRP A 20 -5.10 10.81 -7.28
C TRP A 20 -6.08 10.08 -8.21
N ALA A 21 -7.05 9.37 -7.62
CA ALA A 21 -8.04 8.58 -8.32
C ALA A 21 -8.89 9.42 -9.27
N ASP A 22 -9.07 8.93 -10.51
CA ASP A 22 -10.06 9.46 -11.45
C ASP A 22 -11.50 9.01 -11.07
N ASP A 23 -12.51 9.61 -11.69
CA ASP A 23 -13.93 9.34 -11.41
C ASP A 23 -14.36 7.89 -11.68
N SER A 24 -13.58 7.10 -12.40
CA SER A 24 -13.88 5.68 -12.63
C SER A 24 -13.33 4.75 -11.53
N VAL A 25 -12.59 5.26 -10.54
CA VAL A 25 -12.18 4.51 -9.34
C VAL A 25 -13.13 4.82 -8.19
N GLN A 26 -14.10 3.93 -7.94
CA GLN A 26 -15.14 4.16 -6.91
C GLN A 26 -15.08 3.19 -5.72
N LYS A 27 -14.37 2.08 -5.87
CA LYS A 27 -14.34 1.00 -4.89
C LYS A 27 -13.00 0.28 -4.94
N VAL A 28 -12.30 0.23 -3.81
CA VAL A 28 -10.97 -0.37 -3.70
C VAL A 28 -10.87 -1.25 -2.46
N ILE A 29 -9.93 -2.19 -2.47
CA ILE A 29 -9.46 -2.86 -1.26
C ILE A 29 -8.30 -2.05 -0.69
N ARG A 30 -8.33 -1.72 0.60
CA ARG A 30 -7.17 -1.14 1.31
C ARG A 30 -6.47 -2.22 2.11
N ARG A 31 -5.19 -2.44 1.82
CA ARG A 31 -4.30 -3.30 2.62
C ARG A 31 -3.41 -2.42 3.49
N GLU A 32 -3.72 -2.36 4.78
CA GLU A 32 -3.02 -1.49 5.73
C GLU A 32 -1.72 -2.07 6.27
N ILE A 33 -1.67 -3.40 6.45
CA ILE A 33 -0.55 -4.07 7.10
C ILE A 33 -0.13 -5.30 6.30
N THR A 34 1.17 -5.42 6.07
CA THR A 34 1.82 -6.65 5.60
C THR A 34 3.11 -6.82 6.37
N TYR A 35 3.22 -7.92 7.11
CA TYR A 35 4.32 -8.14 8.02
C TYR A 35 4.79 -9.60 7.96
N VAL A 36 6.12 -9.77 7.96
CA VAL A 36 6.77 -11.05 8.13
C VAL A 36 7.83 -10.88 9.20
N THR A 37 7.75 -11.70 10.26
CA THR A 37 8.74 -11.70 11.34
C THR A 37 10.16 -11.91 10.78
N PRO A 38 11.20 -11.22 11.29
CA PRO A 38 12.57 -11.35 10.80
C PRO A 38 13.07 -12.79 10.63
N ARG A 39 12.73 -13.68 11.58
CA ARG A 39 13.09 -15.11 11.53
C ARG A 39 12.55 -15.86 10.30
N HIS A 40 11.51 -15.35 9.65
CA HIS A 40 10.85 -15.97 8.50
C HIS A 40 10.97 -15.15 7.21
N GLN A 41 11.75 -14.06 7.22
CA GLN A 41 12.01 -13.29 6.00
C GLN A 41 12.86 -14.08 4.99
N ARG A 42 12.93 -13.58 3.75
CA ARG A 42 13.67 -14.19 2.62
C ARG A 42 13.17 -15.58 2.18
N LYS A 43 11.99 -16.00 2.62
CA LYS A 43 11.34 -17.27 2.22
C LYS A 43 10.17 -17.11 1.24
N GLY A 44 10.03 -15.95 0.60
CA GLY A 44 8.92 -15.67 -0.32
C GLY A 44 7.55 -15.42 0.34
N ILE A 45 7.47 -15.47 1.67
CA ILE A 45 6.20 -15.34 2.43
C ILE A 45 5.48 -14.02 2.14
N ALA A 46 6.20 -12.90 2.07
CA ALA A 46 5.57 -11.60 1.80
C ALA A 46 4.90 -11.57 0.41
N ALA A 47 5.52 -12.19 -0.60
CA ALA A 47 4.94 -12.30 -1.94
C ALA A 47 3.69 -13.20 -1.96
N TYR A 48 3.70 -14.28 -1.16
CA TYR A 48 2.52 -15.11 -0.96
C TYR A 48 1.38 -14.33 -0.27
N LEU A 49 1.67 -13.66 0.85
CA LEU A 49 0.70 -12.84 1.59
C LEU A 49 0.10 -11.72 0.73
N LEU A 50 0.88 -11.17 -0.21
CA LEU A 50 0.39 -10.15 -1.13
C LEU A 50 -0.78 -10.63 -1.99
N HIS A 51 -0.92 -11.93 -2.25
CA HIS A 51 -1.98 -12.51 -3.08
C HIS A 51 -2.96 -13.39 -2.30
N LEU A 52 -2.66 -13.68 -1.04
CA LEU A 52 -3.49 -14.54 -0.20
C LEU A 52 -4.91 -13.98 -0.09
N GLY A 53 -5.89 -14.79 -0.49
CA GLY A 53 -7.31 -14.42 -0.46
C GLY A 53 -7.74 -13.43 -1.55
N LEU A 54 -6.88 -13.09 -2.51
CA LEU A 54 -7.19 -12.14 -3.57
C LEU A 54 -7.37 -12.85 -4.91
N ASN A 55 -8.61 -13.20 -5.24
CA ASN A 55 -8.97 -13.57 -6.61
C ASN A 55 -9.31 -12.30 -7.41
N PHE A 56 -8.37 -11.81 -8.20
CA PHE A 56 -8.55 -10.56 -8.95
C PHE A 56 -9.75 -10.59 -9.91
N GLN A 57 -10.08 -11.75 -10.50
CA GLN A 57 -11.24 -11.84 -11.40
C GLN A 57 -12.56 -11.71 -10.63
N ASP A 58 -12.67 -12.34 -9.47
CA ASP A 58 -13.87 -12.21 -8.64
C ASP A 58 -14.00 -10.82 -8.04
N LEU A 59 -12.87 -10.19 -7.69
CA LEU A 59 -12.87 -8.81 -7.21
C LEU A 59 -13.37 -7.82 -8.27
N LYS A 60 -12.95 -7.98 -9.53
CA LYS A 60 -13.47 -7.19 -10.65
C LYS A 60 -14.99 -7.37 -10.81
N LYS A 61 -15.47 -8.62 -10.79
CA LYS A 61 -16.93 -8.91 -10.86
C LYS A 61 -17.72 -8.30 -9.71
N GLN A 62 -17.11 -8.16 -8.53
CA GLN A 62 -17.69 -7.49 -7.36
C GLN A 62 -17.57 -5.96 -7.41
N GLY A 63 -17.08 -5.40 -8.52
CA GLY A 63 -16.94 -3.96 -8.76
C GLY A 63 -15.75 -3.32 -8.05
N PHE A 64 -14.73 -4.08 -7.63
CA PHE A 64 -13.49 -3.49 -7.15
C PHE A 64 -12.62 -3.04 -8.32
N HIS A 65 -12.24 -1.76 -8.30
CA HIS A 65 -11.44 -1.10 -9.34
C HIS A 65 -9.94 -1.21 -9.07
N GLY A 66 -9.56 -1.52 -7.83
CA GLY A 66 -8.15 -1.62 -7.48
C GLY A 66 -7.88 -2.06 -6.05
N ILE A 67 -6.58 -2.20 -5.77
CA ILE A 67 -6.06 -2.45 -4.44
C ILE A 67 -5.10 -1.32 -4.09
N THR A 68 -5.28 -0.68 -2.95
CA THR A 68 -4.32 0.26 -2.39
C THR A 68 -3.53 -0.37 -1.25
N SER A 69 -2.27 0.01 -1.08
CA SER A 69 -1.41 -0.45 0.00
C SER A 69 -0.47 0.65 0.47
N GLU A 70 -0.38 0.82 1.78
CA GLU A 70 0.62 1.67 2.41
C GLU A 70 1.89 0.86 2.76
N ALA A 71 3.07 1.39 2.44
CA ALA A 71 4.34 0.74 2.75
C ALA A 71 5.34 1.71 3.37
N SER A 72 5.74 1.38 4.61
CA SER A 72 6.75 2.10 5.40
C SER A 72 8.11 1.40 5.45
N SER A 73 8.23 0.20 4.89
CA SER A 73 9.52 -0.49 4.73
C SER A 73 9.94 -0.52 3.27
N LEU A 74 11.24 -0.36 3.03
CA LEU A 74 11.82 -0.43 1.69
C LEU A 74 11.56 -1.79 1.04
N ALA A 75 11.58 -2.87 1.82
CA ALA A 75 11.30 -4.21 1.34
C ALA A 75 9.87 -4.37 0.80
N ASN A 76 8.86 -3.82 1.49
CA ASN A 76 7.47 -3.87 1.02
C ASN A 76 7.23 -2.94 -0.17
N GLN A 77 7.90 -1.78 -0.22
CA GLN A 77 7.87 -0.88 -1.38
C GLN A 77 8.36 -1.60 -2.65
N ASN A 78 9.53 -2.22 -2.58
CA ASN A 78 10.10 -2.99 -3.68
C ASN A 78 9.22 -4.19 -4.07
N LEU A 79 8.62 -4.86 -3.09
CA LEU A 79 7.69 -5.96 -3.35
C LEU A 79 6.47 -5.49 -4.14
N LEU A 80 5.84 -4.40 -3.72
CA LEU A 80 4.65 -3.85 -4.38
C LEU A 80 4.96 -3.45 -5.84
N GLU A 81 6.05 -2.73 -6.05
CA GLU A 81 6.51 -2.31 -7.39
C GLU A 81 6.74 -3.53 -8.30
N LYS A 82 7.41 -4.57 -7.78
CA LYS A 82 7.63 -5.83 -8.50
C LYS A 82 6.33 -6.54 -8.90
N HIS A 83 5.25 -6.36 -8.15
CA HIS A 83 3.95 -7.00 -8.40
C HIS A 83 2.94 -6.08 -9.11
N GLY A 84 3.44 -5.03 -9.78
CA GLY A 84 2.66 -4.16 -10.64
C GLY A 84 1.73 -3.22 -9.89
N TYR A 85 2.14 -2.79 -8.70
CA TYR A 85 1.56 -1.63 -8.04
C TYR A 85 2.36 -0.37 -8.42
N VAL A 86 1.67 0.74 -8.60
CA VAL A 86 2.26 2.06 -8.89
C VAL A 86 2.26 2.91 -7.62
N CYS A 87 3.36 3.62 -7.34
CA CYS A 87 3.42 4.58 -6.25
C CYS A 87 2.62 5.84 -6.64
N ILE A 88 1.53 6.11 -5.93
CA ILE A 88 0.62 7.25 -6.20
C ILE A 88 0.76 8.40 -5.19
N GLY A 89 1.48 8.17 -4.09
CA GLY A 89 1.70 9.19 -3.08
C GLY A 89 2.85 8.85 -2.15
N LYS A 90 3.47 9.87 -1.58
CA LYS A 90 4.55 9.76 -0.57
C LYS A 90 4.24 10.69 0.58
N SER A 91 4.66 10.38 1.80
CA SER A 91 4.56 11.31 2.93
C SER A 91 5.32 12.61 2.65
N ASP A 92 4.78 13.74 3.12
CA ASP A 92 5.36 15.07 2.93
C ASP A 92 6.42 15.40 4.01
N TYR A 93 6.76 14.40 4.82
CA TYR A 93 7.77 14.44 5.86
C TYR A 93 8.77 13.31 5.64
N ASN A 94 10.02 13.54 6.05
CA ASN A 94 11.08 12.55 5.98
C ASN A 94 11.09 11.72 7.28
N LEU A 95 10.79 10.43 7.17
CA LEU A 95 11.01 9.46 8.26
C LEU A 95 12.31 8.72 7.95
N GLN A 96 13.36 8.96 8.73
CA GLN A 96 14.55 8.12 8.65
C GLN A 96 14.27 6.76 9.30
N MET A 97 14.07 5.74 8.46
CA MET A 97 13.84 4.38 8.90
C MET A 97 15.15 3.59 8.91
N HIS A 98 15.23 2.57 9.77
CA HIS A 98 16.41 1.70 9.91
C HIS A 98 16.83 0.97 8.63
N ASP A 99 15.92 0.86 7.66
CA ASP A 99 16.12 0.20 6.37
C ASP A 99 16.43 1.19 5.22
N GLY A 100 16.69 2.46 5.55
CA GLY A 100 16.99 3.52 4.58
C GLY A 100 15.76 4.09 3.88
N ASN A 101 14.55 3.63 4.23
CA ASN A 101 13.33 4.26 3.73
C ASN A 101 13.16 5.67 4.30
N GLN A 102 12.58 6.57 3.50
CA GLN A 102 12.40 7.99 3.81
C GLN A 102 10.96 8.38 4.15
N GLY A 103 10.02 7.43 4.18
CA GLY A 103 8.62 7.76 4.43
C GLY A 103 7.62 6.68 4.07
N VAL A 104 6.36 6.93 4.43
CA VAL A 104 5.26 6.06 3.99
C VAL A 104 4.94 6.39 2.54
N LYS A 105 4.84 5.35 1.70
CA LYS A 105 4.36 5.47 0.33
C LYS A 105 3.01 4.79 0.18
N VAL A 106 2.16 5.37 -0.65
CA VAL A 106 0.84 4.83 -1.01
C VAL A 106 0.95 4.26 -2.41
N TYR A 107 0.54 3.01 -2.56
CA TYR A 107 0.58 2.26 -3.80
C TYR A 107 -0.83 1.92 -4.27
N PHE A 108 -0.99 1.79 -5.58
CA PHE A 108 -2.24 1.37 -6.21
C PHE A 108 -1.98 0.32 -7.29
N LYS A 109 -2.75 -0.77 -7.25
CA LYS A 109 -2.83 -1.75 -8.33
C LYS A 109 -4.19 -1.61 -9.00
N ASP A 110 -4.16 -1.24 -10.27
CA ASP A 110 -5.35 -1.17 -11.10
C ASP A 110 -5.85 -2.58 -11.43
N LEU A 111 -7.15 -2.80 -11.29
CA LEU A 111 -7.82 -4.05 -11.67
C LEU A 111 -8.77 -3.85 -12.86
N ARG A 112 -8.92 -2.64 -13.40
CA ARG A 112 -9.85 -2.35 -14.51
C ARG A 112 -9.37 -2.90 -15.86
N GLY A 113 -8.05 -2.97 -16.06
CA GLY A 113 -7.41 -3.53 -17.26
C GLY A 113 -7.36 -5.06 -17.31
#